data_AF-A0A9D6TAA5-F1
#
_entry.id   AF-A0A9D6TAA5-F1
#
_cell.length_a   1.000
_cell.length_b   1.000
_cell.length_c   1.000
_cell.angle_alpha   90.00
_cell.angle_beta   90.00
_cell.angle_gamma   90.00
#
_symmetry.space_group_name_H-M   'P 1'
#
loop_
_entity.id
_entity.type
_entity.pdbx_description
1 polymer ?
#
loop_
_entity_poly.entity_id
_entity_poly.type
_entity_poly.pdbx_seq_one_letter_code
_entity_poly.pdbx_strand_id
1 'polypeptide(L)'
;MNCANLVAGGARWRHLGPVILPRGPAGAFDSGIVGDPCIVWDEDLGNWRMFYFALGESFVGTGVAVARTPSRVDSGDWIKTGRLPLLGPLAENAHKFWILMDPRRPGQAVRLGTEYVGFFAAFQAGAKIVGRARARHLAGPWHTDAEPVVPNGTAGAFDARGADAPTAYWFADRGRILLYYMAYPAEPQADQPISPLGPCQAAAVLDPGAAKAEKLGPILRPGSHARHWCNGWIGGLQLLPTANHQWVALVNGSATPVYEGHGEPDPSVGGWARCDDEFPVAGWKFDLKHSPIELPAQLPQVAKQHGEGHNFWRHYLFVLPDERARIYYNSGAYGSEQIYARVWHV
;
A
#
# COMPACT_ATOMS: atom_id res chain seq x y z
N MET A 1 21.05 -5.57 -1.35
CA MET A 1 20.81 -4.41 -2.24
C MET A 1 20.62 -3.12 -1.43
N ASN A 2 21.28 -2.03 -1.85
CA ASN A 2 21.03 -0.68 -1.33
C ASN A 2 19.82 -0.04 -2.04
N CYS A 3 18.68 0.15 -1.36
CA CYS A 3 17.47 0.74 -1.96
C CYS A 3 17.69 2.15 -2.53
N ALA A 4 18.75 2.87 -2.12
CA ALA A 4 19.13 4.14 -2.74
C ALA A 4 19.40 4.01 -4.26
N ASN A 5 19.90 2.85 -4.71
CA ASN A 5 20.15 2.58 -6.13
C ASN A 5 18.85 2.44 -6.93
N LEU A 6 17.80 1.89 -6.30
CA LEU A 6 16.47 1.76 -6.92
C LEU A 6 15.81 3.11 -7.16
N VAL A 7 16.05 4.07 -6.26
CA VAL A 7 15.57 5.45 -6.40
C VAL A 7 16.34 6.19 -7.51
N ALA A 8 17.67 6.06 -7.53
CA ALA A 8 18.52 6.86 -8.41
C ALA A 8 18.41 6.50 -9.91
N GLY A 9 18.11 5.24 -10.24
CA GLY A 9 18.17 4.75 -11.63
C GLY A 9 16.86 4.79 -12.40
N GLY A 10 16.02 5.82 -12.25
CA GLY A 10 14.68 5.95 -12.85
C GLY A 10 14.48 5.32 -14.25
N ALA A 11 15.42 5.51 -15.19
CA ALA A 11 15.39 4.92 -16.54
C ALA A 11 15.55 3.37 -16.62
N ARG A 12 15.63 2.66 -15.49
CA ARG A 12 15.86 1.20 -15.43
C ARG A 12 14.61 0.38 -15.06
N TRP A 13 13.47 1.04 -14.78
CA TRP A 13 12.19 0.35 -14.59
C TRP A 13 11.56 0.04 -15.95
N ARG A 14 11.43 -1.25 -16.28
CA ARG A 14 10.81 -1.71 -17.53
C ARG A 14 9.49 -2.39 -17.25
N HIS A 15 8.49 -2.14 -18.07
CA HIS A 15 7.22 -2.86 -18.03
C HIS A 15 7.46 -4.35 -18.29
N LEU A 16 6.93 -5.21 -17.42
CA LEU A 16 7.02 -6.65 -17.62
C LEU A 16 6.07 -7.15 -18.72
N GLY A 17 5.13 -6.30 -19.15
CA GLY A 17 4.24 -6.55 -20.27
C GLY A 17 2.82 -6.88 -19.83
N PRO A 18 2.35 -8.13 -19.97
CA PRO A 18 0.98 -8.50 -19.67
C PRO A 18 0.64 -8.37 -18.17
N VAL A 19 -0.66 -8.44 -17.89
CA VAL A 19 -1.22 -8.43 -16.53
C VAL A 19 -0.59 -9.54 -15.68
N ILE A 20 -0.10 -9.19 -14.49
CA ILE A 20 0.54 -10.11 -13.54
C ILE A 20 -0.49 -10.96 -12.81
N LEU A 21 -1.52 -10.31 -12.28
CA LEU A 21 -2.64 -10.97 -11.63
C LEU A 21 -3.94 -10.41 -12.20
N PRO A 22 -4.60 -11.13 -13.13
CA PRO A 22 -5.82 -10.67 -13.77
C PRO A 22 -7.01 -10.80 -12.84
N ARG A 23 -8.13 -10.15 -13.19
CA ARG A 23 -9.42 -10.37 -12.54
C ARG A 23 -9.88 -11.81 -12.69
N GLY A 24 -10.70 -12.27 -11.75
CA GLY A 24 -11.39 -13.55 -11.90
C GLY A 24 -12.41 -13.51 -13.05
N PRO A 25 -12.90 -14.68 -13.52
CA PRO A 25 -14.03 -14.72 -14.44
C PRO A 25 -15.29 -14.12 -13.81
N ALA A 26 -16.30 -13.81 -14.62
CA ALA A 26 -17.60 -13.34 -14.12
C ALA A 26 -18.14 -14.27 -13.02
N GLY A 27 -18.72 -13.69 -11.96
CA GLY A 27 -19.18 -14.41 -10.76
C GLY A 27 -18.09 -14.82 -9.76
N ALA A 28 -16.80 -14.68 -10.08
CA ALA A 28 -15.73 -14.90 -9.11
C ALA A 28 -15.71 -13.79 -8.03
N PHE A 29 -15.14 -14.09 -6.86
CA PHE A 29 -15.07 -13.12 -5.75
C PHE A 29 -14.16 -11.91 -6.02
N ASP A 30 -13.34 -11.99 -7.06
CA ASP A 30 -12.41 -10.96 -7.50
C ASP A 30 -12.58 -10.64 -9.00
N SER A 31 -13.81 -10.78 -9.50
CA SER A 31 -14.19 -10.52 -10.90
C SER A 31 -14.19 -9.03 -11.28
N GLY A 32 -14.34 -8.15 -10.29
CA GLY A 32 -14.40 -6.70 -10.44
C GLY A 32 -13.04 -6.04 -10.34
N ILE A 33 -12.31 -6.27 -9.25
CA ILE A 33 -10.98 -5.67 -8.98
C ILE A 33 -10.03 -6.71 -8.41
N VAL A 34 -8.78 -6.62 -8.84
CA VAL A 34 -7.61 -7.24 -8.21
C VAL A 34 -6.52 -6.17 -8.05
N GLY A 35 -6.13 -5.84 -6.82
CA GLY A 35 -5.16 -4.75 -6.58
C GLY A 35 -4.49 -4.77 -5.21
N ASP A 36 -3.84 -3.66 -4.84
CA ASP A 36 -3.26 -3.45 -3.50
C ASP A 36 -2.39 -4.62 -2.98
N PRO A 37 -1.35 -5.05 -3.70
CA PRO A 37 -0.55 -6.20 -3.30
C PRO A 37 0.22 -5.95 -1.99
N CYS A 38 0.24 -6.97 -1.12
CA CYS A 38 1.19 -7.12 -0.01
C CYS A 38 1.86 -8.49 -0.14
N ILE A 39 3.17 -8.51 -0.41
CA ILE A 39 3.91 -9.74 -0.72
C ILE A 39 4.88 -10.08 0.41
N VAL A 40 4.75 -11.28 0.98
CA VAL A 40 5.64 -11.76 2.05
C VAL A 40 6.13 -13.18 1.79
N TRP A 41 7.31 -13.50 2.34
CA TRP A 41 7.78 -14.87 2.42
C TRP A 41 6.94 -15.64 3.43
N ASP A 42 6.38 -16.77 3.01
CA ASP A 42 5.64 -17.69 3.85
C ASP A 42 6.50 -18.91 4.15
N GLU A 43 7.03 -18.95 5.37
CA GLU A 43 7.91 -20.02 5.84
C GLU A 43 7.21 -21.39 5.88
N ASP A 44 5.90 -21.42 6.19
CA ASP A 44 5.13 -22.66 6.25
C ASP A 44 4.93 -23.25 4.84
N LEU A 45 4.91 -22.39 3.82
CA LEU A 45 4.80 -22.77 2.41
C LEU A 45 6.17 -22.95 1.72
N GLY A 46 7.23 -22.36 2.27
CA GLY A 46 8.53 -22.23 1.60
C GLY A 46 8.44 -21.42 0.32
N ASN A 47 7.57 -20.40 0.26
CA ASN A 47 7.27 -19.67 -0.97
C ASN A 47 6.72 -18.26 -0.70
N TRP A 48 6.54 -17.46 -1.75
CA TRP A 48 5.94 -16.12 -1.65
C TRP A 48 4.42 -16.17 -1.64
N ARG A 49 3.81 -15.43 -0.71
CA ARG A 49 2.38 -15.21 -0.62
C ARG A 49 2.07 -13.74 -0.87
N MET A 50 1.09 -13.49 -1.74
CA MET A 50 0.50 -12.18 -1.97
C MET A 50 -0.89 -12.13 -1.34
N PHE A 51 -1.12 -11.11 -0.52
CA PHE A 51 -2.44 -10.65 -0.14
C PHE A 51 -2.82 -9.54 -1.10
N TYR A 52 -4.03 -9.55 -1.64
CA TYR A 52 -4.47 -8.55 -2.61
C TYR A 52 -5.91 -8.12 -2.33
N PHE A 53 -6.25 -6.87 -2.66
CA PHE A 53 -7.63 -6.40 -2.66
C PHE A 53 -8.43 -7.11 -3.74
N ALA A 54 -9.54 -7.71 -3.34
CA ALA A 54 -10.48 -8.39 -4.20
C ALA A 54 -11.85 -7.71 -4.11
N LEU A 55 -12.39 -7.34 -5.26
CA LEU A 55 -13.79 -6.92 -5.42
C LEU A 55 -14.48 -7.84 -6.43
N GLY A 56 -15.65 -8.34 -6.07
CA GLY A 56 -16.58 -9.04 -6.95
C GLY A 56 -18.00 -8.56 -6.67
N GLU A 57 -18.99 -9.14 -7.36
CA GLU A 57 -20.40 -8.71 -7.28
C GLU A 57 -20.98 -8.77 -5.85
N SER A 58 -20.56 -9.74 -5.06
CA SER A 58 -21.06 -10.00 -3.70
C SER A 58 -19.95 -10.06 -2.65
N PHE A 59 -18.75 -9.57 -2.98
CA PHE A 59 -17.60 -9.64 -2.09
C PHE A 59 -16.69 -8.43 -2.23
N VAL A 60 -16.38 -7.80 -1.10
CA VAL A 60 -15.29 -6.84 -0.97
C VAL A 60 -14.38 -7.40 0.11
N GLY A 61 -13.11 -7.61 -0.19
CA GLY A 61 -12.20 -8.10 0.83
C GLY A 61 -10.80 -8.41 0.35
N THR A 62 -10.19 -9.41 0.98
CA THR A 62 -8.81 -9.80 0.70
C THR A 62 -8.78 -11.15 0.00
N GLY A 63 -8.19 -11.19 -1.18
CA GLY A 63 -7.80 -12.40 -1.88
C GLY A 63 -6.36 -12.79 -1.55
N VAL A 64 -6.02 -14.04 -1.85
CA VAL A 64 -4.69 -14.60 -1.61
C VAL A 64 -4.19 -15.29 -2.87
N ALA A 65 -2.93 -15.05 -3.21
CA ALA A 65 -2.21 -15.77 -4.25
C ALA A 65 -0.85 -16.24 -3.74
N VAL A 66 -0.31 -17.29 -4.35
CA VAL A 66 1.02 -17.82 -4.06
C VAL A 66 1.83 -17.89 -5.34
N ALA A 67 3.14 -17.62 -5.25
CA ALA A 67 4.00 -17.80 -6.39
C ALA A 67 4.11 -19.29 -6.77
N ARG A 68 4.23 -19.61 -8.05
CA ARG A 68 4.43 -20.98 -8.54
C ARG A 68 5.83 -21.47 -8.20
N THR A 69 6.81 -20.56 -8.28
CA THR A 69 8.21 -20.83 -7.97
C THR A 69 8.79 -19.69 -7.15
N PRO A 70 9.51 -19.95 -6.04
CA PRO A 70 10.13 -18.89 -5.22
C PRO A 70 11.07 -17.93 -5.96
N SER A 71 11.71 -18.39 -7.04
CA SER A 71 12.71 -17.64 -7.81
C SER A 71 12.17 -16.99 -9.09
N ARG A 72 10.93 -17.30 -9.48
CA ARG A 72 10.25 -16.76 -10.68
C ARG A 72 8.90 -16.21 -10.26
N VAL A 73 8.82 -14.89 -10.20
CA VAL A 73 7.68 -14.14 -9.68
C VAL A 73 7.26 -13.11 -10.72
N ASP A 74 7.07 -13.57 -11.95
CA ASP A 74 6.72 -12.79 -13.14
C ASP A 74 5.22 -12.97 -13.51
N SER A 75 4.85 -12.56 -14.73
CA SER A 75 3.48 -12.76 -15.24
C SER A 75 3.12 -14.24 -15.32
N GLY A 76 1.96 -14.61 -14.78
CA GLY A 76 1.48 -16.01 -14.78
C GLY A 76 2.11 -16.90 -13.71
N ASP A 77 3.04 -16.37 -12.91
CA ASP A 77 3.64 -17.09 -11.79
C ASP A 77 2.79 -17.02 -10.52
N TRP A 78 1.76 -16.18 -10.45
CA TRP A 78 0.87 -16.11 -9.29
C TRP A 78 -0.35 -17.01 -9.46
N ILE A 79 -0.60 -17.87 -8.47
CA ILE A 79 -1.74 -18.78 -8.42
C ILE A 79 -2.67 -18.29 -7.32
N LYS A 80 -3.88 -17.85 -7.68
CA LYS A 80 -4.92 -17.47 -6.71
C LYS A 80 -5.35 -18.70 -5.90
N THR A 81 -5.35 -18.57 -4.58
CA THR A 81 -5.74 -19.65 -3.65
C THR A 81 -7.10 -19.39 -2.99
N GLY A 82 -7.76 -18.29 -3.32
CA GLY A 82 -9.10 -17.94 -2.82
C GLY A 82 -9.12 -16.71 -1.92
N ARG A 83 -10.17 -16.61 -1.10
CA ARG A 83 -10.36 -15.54 -0.12
C ARG A 83 -9.46 -15.78 1.10
N LEU A 84 -8.99 -14.71 1.73
CA LEU A 84 -8.34 -14.81 3.03
C LEU A 84 -9.38 -15.26 4.07
N PRO A 85 -9.15 -16.36 4.83
CA PRO A 85 -10.05 -16.76 5.91
C PRO A 85 -9.93 -15.77 7.07
N LEU A 86 -10.81 -14.78 7.12
CA LEU A 86 -10.84 -13.73 8.12
C LEU A 86 -12.13 -13.83 8.95
N LEU A 87 -12.00 -13.76 10.26
CA LEU A 87 -13.07 -13.97 11.24
C LEU A 87 -13.14 -12.80 12.22
N GLY A 88 -14.32 -12.56 12.78
CA GLY A 88 -14.55 -11.57 13.84
C GLY A 88 -15.26 -10.29 13.36
N PRO A 89 -15.46 -9.31 14.26
CA PRO A 89 -16.39 -8.21 14.05
C PRO A 89 -16.03 -7.26 12.91
N LEU A 90 -14.74 -7.13 12.60
CA LEU A 90 -14.25 -6.25 11.53
C LEU A 90 -13.90 -7.02 10.25
N ALA A 91 -14.28 -8.31 10.13
CA ALA A 91 -13.93 -9.12 8.98
C ALA A 91 -14.72 -8.75 7.71
N GLU A 92 -15.94 -8.24 7.88
CA GLU A 92 -16.77 -7.80 6.76
C GLU A 92 -16.13 -6.60 6.06
N ASN A 93 -15.97 -6.69 4.73
CA ASN A 93 -15.33 -5.66 3.91
C ASN A 93 -13.88 -5.33 4.31
N ALA A 94 -13.17 -6.24 4.99
CA ALA A 94 -11.75 -6.09 5.31
C ALA A 94 -10.87 -6.28 4.05
N HIS A 95 -10.24 -5.20 3.60
CA HIS A 95 -9.51 -5.13 2.34
C HIS A 95 -8.19 -4.36 2.51
N LYS A 96 -7.34 -4.36 1.47
CA LYS A 96 -5.97 -3.79 1.51
C LYS A 96 -5.18 -4.28 2.73
N PHE A 97 -5.10 -5.61 2.84
CA PHE A 97 -4.46 -6.28 3.97
C PHE A 97 -2.94 -6.15 3.88
N TRP A 98 -2.32 -5.64 4.95
CA TRP A 98 -0.88 -5.48 5.08
C TRP A 98 -0.37 -6.27 6.28
N ILE A 99 0.65 -7.10 6.05
CA ILE A 99 1.29 -7.89 7.10
C ILE A 99 2.31 -7.02 7.84
N LEU A 100 2.40 -7.14 9.15
CA LEU A 100 3.46 -6.50 9.92
C LEU A 100 4.83 -7.03 9.46
N MET A 101 5.69 -6.14 8.98
CA MET A 101 7.00 -6.51 8.41
C MET A 101 8.18 -6.03 9.26
N ASP A 102 9.32 -6.66 9.04
CA ASP A 102 10.61 -6.12 9.44
C ASP A 102 10.98 -4.98 8.47
N PRO A 103 11.10 -3.72 8.94
CA PRO A 103 11.43 -2.60 8.07
C PRO A 103 12.83 -2.70 7.46
N ARG A 104 13.72 -3.54 8.00
CA ARG A 104 15.07 -3.78 7.49
C ARG A 104 15.15 -4.96 6.53
N ARG A 105 14.08 -5.75 6.42
CA ARG A 105 13.99 -6.91 5.54
C ARG A 105 12.63 -6.90 4.80
N PRO A 106 12.46 -6.04 3.78
CA PRO A 106 11.22 -5.96 3.02
C PRO A 106 10.76 -7.35 2.53
N GLY A 107 9.46 -7.65 2.71
CA GLY A 107 8.89 -8.96 2.39
C GLY A 107 9.07 -10.02 3.48
N GLN A 108 9.77 -9.73 4.58
CA GLN A 108 9.81 -10.62 5.75
C GLN A 108 8.71 -10.20 6.75
N ALA A 109 7.73 -11.07 6.94
CA ALA A 109 6.73 -10.93 7.98
C ALA A 109 7.35 -11.09 9.38
N VAL A 110 6.85 -10.35 10.36
CA VAL A 110 7.24 -10.47 11.77
C VAL A 110 6.15 -11.18 12.54
N ARG A 111 6.56 -12.11 13.42
CA ARG A 111 5.72 -12.66 14.47
C ARG A 111 5.92 -11.87 15.76
N LEU A 112 4.83 -11.53 16.44
CA LEU A 112 4.86 -11.02 17.80
C LEU A 112 4.40 -12.16 18.72
N GLY A 113 5.34 -12.77 19.44
CA GLY A 113 5.11 -14.04 20.11
C GLY A 113 4.89 -15.16 19.09
N THR A 114 3.76 -15.86 19.16
CA THR A 114 3.44 -16.98 18.27
C THR A 114 2.64 -16.57 17.02
N GLU A 115 2.23 -15.32 16.91
CA GLU A 115 1.25 -14.86 15.92
C GLU A 115 1.85 -13.85 14.95
N TYR A 116 1.44 -13.96 13.70
CA TYR A 116 1.52 -12.87 12.74
C TYR A 116 0.46 -11.82 13.05
N VAL A 117 0.79 -10.57 12.77
CA VAL A 117 -0.13 -9.43 12.90
C VAL A 117 -0.35 -8.84 11.51
N GLY A 118 -1.59 -8.54 11.18
CA GLY A 118 -1.99 -7.88 9.94
C GLY A 118 -2.87 -6.68 10.22
N PHE A 119 -2.84 -5.71 9.32
CA PHE A 119 -3.63 -4.48 9.36
C PHE A 119 -4.41 -4.36 8.06
N PHE A 120 -5.60 -3.78 8.11
CA PHE A 120 -6.47 -3.71 6.94
C PHE A 120 -7.39 -2.50 7.02
N ALA A 121 -7.87 -2.06 5.86
CA ALA A 121 -8.96 -1.11 5.79
C ALA A 121 -10.30 -1.86 5.91
N ALA A 122 -11.26 -1.29 6.64
CA ALA A 122 -12.62 -1.80 6.70
C ALA A 122 -13.61 -0.63 6.70
N PHE A 123 -14.88 -0.91 6.38
CA PHE A 123 -15.94 0.08 6.50
C PHE A 123 -16.71 -0.12 7.80
N GLN A 124 -16.83 0.94 8.60
CA GLN A 124 -17.61 0.96 9.83
C GLN A 124 -18.39 2.27 9.87
N ALA A 125 -19.72 2.18 10.07
CA ALA A 125 -20.62 3.34 10.16
C ALA A 125 -20.46 4.37 9.01
N GLY A 126 -20.26 3.89 7.78
CA GLY A 126 -20.15 4.74 6.58
C GLY A 126 -18.77 5.36 6.34
N ALA A 127 -17.76 5.01 7.14
CA ALA A 127 -16.40 5.52 6.99
C ALA A 127 -15.36 4.38 6.96
N LYS A 128 -14.19 4.66 6.36
CA LYS A 128 -13.06 3.73 6.36
C LYS A 128 -12.28 3.85 7.68
N ILE A 129 -11.95 2.72 8.29
CA ILE A 129 -11.09 2.60 9.47
C ILE A 129 -9.92 1.68 9.20
N VAL A 130 -8.91 1.68 10.07
CA VAL A 130 -7.87 0.63 10.08
C VAL A 130 -8.14 -0.34 11.22
N GLY A 131 -8.32 -1.61 10.87
CA GLY A 131 -8.43 -2.73 11.80
C GLY A 131 -7.11 -3.49 11.94
N ARG A 132 -7.07 -4.40 12.92
CA ARG A 132 -5.96 -5.33 13.17
C ARG A 132 -6.49 -6.76 13.24
N ALA A 133 -5.72 -7.71 12.72
CA ALA A 133 -5.99 -9.13 12.82
C ALA A 133 -4.74 -9.92 13.22
N ARG A 134 -4.94 -11.11 13.80
CA ARG A 134 -3.87 -12.03 14.19
C ARG A 134 -4.11 -13.44 13.66
N ALA A 135 -3.03 -14.14 13.33
CA ALA A 135 -3.05 -15.53 12.94
C ALA A 135 -1.75 -16.25 13.31
N ARG A 136 -1.81 -17.56 13.58
CA ARG A 136 -0.61 -18.39 13.78
C ARG A 136 0.12 -18.71 12.48
N HIS A 137 -0.59 -18.67 11.36
CA HIS A 137 -0.10 -18.98 10.02
C HIS A 137 -0.51 -17.87 9.07
N LEU A 138 0.31 -17.55 8.07
CA LEU A 138 -0.03 -16.53 7.07
C LEU A 138 -1.26 -16.92 6.23
N ALA A 139 -1.50 -18.23 6.07
CA ALA A 139 -2.70 -18.77 5.43
C ALA A 139 -4.00 -18.55 6.25
N GLY A 140 -3.88 -18.12 7.51
CA GLY A 140 -5.00 -17.98 8.44
C GLY A 140 -5.35 -19.28 9.19
N PRO A 141 -6.54 -19.35 9.81
CA PRO A 141 -7.52 -18.27 9.89
C PRO A 141 -6.98 -17.05 10.65
N TRP A 142 -7.40 -15.87 10.20
CA TRP A 142 -7.09 -14.59 10.81
C TRP A 142 -8.27 -14.13 11.67
N HIS A 143 -7.99 -13.64 12.87
CA HIS A 143 -9.00 -13.16 13.81
C HIS A 143 -8.84 -11.66 13.99
N THR A 144 -9.88 -10.91 13.65
CA THR A 144 -9.94 -9.45 13.79
C THR A 144 -10.17 -9.04 15.25
N ASP A 145 -9.60 -7.91 15.63
CA ASP A 145 -10.00 -7.23 16.85
C ASP A 145 -11.45 -6.74 16.74
N ALA A 146 -12.10 -6.52 17.90
CA ALA A 146 -13.46 -6.02 17.95
C ALA A 146 -13.57 -4.53 17.54
N GLU A 147 -12.52 -3.76 17.82
CA GLU A 147 -12.47 -2.31 17.63
C GLU A 147 -11.34 -1.93 16.67
N PRO A 148 -11.49 -0.82 15.91
CA PRO A 148 -10.45 -0.32 15.03
C PRO A 148 -9.22 0.12 15.82
N VAL A 149 -8.03 -0.16 15.28
CA VAL A 149 -6.76 0.28 15.86
C VAL A 149 -6.44 1.72 15.49
N VAL A 150 -6.84 2.16 14.29
CA VAL A 150 -6.90 3.58 13.91
C VAL A 150 -8.37 3.92 13.62
N PRO A 151 -9.12 4.44 14.62
CA PRO A 151 -10.46 4.96 14.39
C PRO A 151 -10.39 6.30 13.65
N ASN A 152 -11.54 6.82 13.20
CA ASN A 152 -11.62 8.17 12.65
C ASN A 152 -11.22 9.24 13.68
N GLY A 153 -10.70 10.36 13.18
CA GLY A 153 -10.47 11.54 13.99
C GLY A 153 -11.77 12.23 14.42
N THR A 154 -11.65 13.18 15.34
CA THR A 154 -12.74 14.12 15.68
C THR A 154 -13.03 15.06 14.51
N ALA A 155 -14.14 15.81 14.59
CA ALA A 155 -14.42 16.89 13.63
C ALA A 155 -13.20 17.82 13.47
N GLY A 156 -12.96 18.28 12.23
CA GLY A 156 -11.78 19.07 11.84
C GLY A 156 -10.45 18.32 11.75
N ALA A 157 -10.33 17.07 12.24
CA ALA A 157 -9.10 16.30 12.14
C ALA A 157 -8.77 15.91 10.69
N PHE A 158 -7.48 15.75 10.40
CA PHE A 158 -6.94 15.39 9.08
C PHE A 158 -7.40 14.01 8.59
N ASP A 159 -7.90 13.15 9.49
CA ASP A 159 -8.44 11.81 9.22
C ASP A 159 -9.89 11.64 9.71
N ALA A 160 -10.63 12.75 9.88
CA ALA A 160 -12.00 12.73 10.39
C ALA A 160 -12.99 11.94 9.51
N ARG A 161 -12.75 11.90 8.19
CA ARG A 161 -13.60 11.15 7.23
C ARG A 161 -13.21 9.68 7.13
N GLY A 162 -11.95 9.35 7.36
CA GLY A 162 -11.50 7.96 7.35
C GLY A 162 -10.00 7.77 7.30
N ALA A 163 -9.60 6.53 7.58
CA ALA A 163 -8.27 5.99 7.44
C ALA A 163 -8.28 4.78 6.50
N ASP A 164 -7.31 4.69 5.58
CA ASP A 164 -7.21 3.63 4.57
C ASP A 164 -5.73 3.31 4.27
N ALA A 165 -5.49 2.27 3.48
CA ALA A 165 -4.17 1.90 2.95
C ALA A 165 -3.09 1.69 4.02
N PRO A 166 -3.36 0.94 5.11
CA PRO A 166 -2.38 0.82 6.16
C PRO A 166 -1.13 0.08 5.66
N THR A 167 0.04 0.54 6.09
CA THR A 167 1.27 -0.25 6.09
C THR A 167 1.87 -0.26 7.50
N ALA A 168 2.55 -1.35 7.86
CA ALA A 168 2.95 -1.61 9.24
C ALA A 168 4.33 -2.24 9.34
N TYR A 169 5.14 -1.71 10.26
CA TYR A 169 6.53 -2.11 10.45
C TYR A 169 6.89 -2.26 11.93
N TRP A 170 7.60 -3.33 12.28
CA TRP A 170 8.06 -3.60 13.64
C TRP A 170 9.45 -3.04 13.88
N PHE A 171 9.58 -2.06 14.78
CA PHE A 171 10.86 -1.52 15.22
C PHE A 171 11.27 -2.19 16.54
N ALA A 172 12.03 -3.28 16.42
CA ALA A 172 12.38 -4.17 17.54
C ALA A 172 13.18 -3.46 18.64
N ASP A 173 14.08 -2.57 18.26
CA ASP A 173 14.88 -1.71 19.15
C ASP A 173 14.02 -0.78 20.01
N ARG A 174 12.81 -0.45 19.54
CA ARG A 174 11.86 0.43 20.23
C ARG A 174 10.71 -0.31 20.87
N GLY A 175 10.51 -1.58 20.54
CA GLY A 175 9.35 -2.34 21.00
C GLY A 175 8.02 -1.75 20.50
N ARG A 176 8.01 -1.11 19.32
CA ARG A 176 6.85 -0.38 18.77
C ARG A 176 6.55 -0.80 17.34
N ILE A 177 5.26 -0.81 17.01
CA ILE A 177 4.79 -0.89 15.62
C ILE A 177 4.63 0.54 15.10
N LEU A 178 5.21 0.82 13.94
CA LEU A 178 4.99 2.04 13.17
C LEU A 178 3.97 1.76 12.07
N LEU A 179 2.89 2.53 12.06
CA LEU A 179 1.84 2.48 11.05
C LEU A 179 1.93 3.73 10.17
N TYR A 180 1.80 3.53 8.87
CA TYR A 180 1.44 4.59 7.94
C TYR A 180 0.06 4.32 7.40
N TYR A 181 -0.71 5.37 7.16
CA TYR A 181 -2.03 5.26 6.58
C TYR A 181 -2.39 6.52 5.81
N MET A 182 -3.31 6.33 4.87
CA MET A 182 -3.94 7.43 4.17
C MET A 182 -5.07 8.01 5.00
N ALA A 183 -5.01 9.30 5.22
CA ALA A 183 -5.95 10.03 6.06
C ALA A 183 -6.82 10.95 5.20
N TYR A 184 -8.13 10.77 5.29
CA TYR A 184 -9.10 11.60 4.59
C TYR A 184 -9.70 12.62 5.57
N PRO A 185 -9.58 13.92 5.28
CA PRO A 185 -10.27 14.94 6.06
C PRO A 185 -11.76 14.95 5.72
N ALA A 186 -12.59 15.29 6.71
CA ALA A 186 -14.02 15.55 6.49
C ALA A 186 -14.30 17.01 6.09
N GLU A 187 -13.40 17.91 6.44
CA GLU A 187 -13.52 19.36 6.26
C GLU A 187 -12.25 19.91 5.59
N PRO A 188 -12.35 21.00 4.82
CA PRO A 188 -11.21 21.69 4.23
C PRO A 188 -10.07 21.95 5.23
N GLN A 189 -8.86 21.50 4.88
CA GLN A 189 -7.68 21.67 5.71
C GLN A 189 -6.94 22.97 5.32
N ALA A 190 -6.80 23.89 6.26
CA ALA A 190 -6.19 25.22 6.00
C ALA A 190 -4.73 25.14 5.54
N ASP A 191 -4.02 24.06 5.89
CA ASP A 191 -2.64 23.80 5.50
C ASP A 191 -2.49 23.15 4.11
N GLN A 192 -3.59 22.93 3.40
CA GLN A 192 -3.65 22.32 2.07
C GLN A 192 -4.46 23.18 1.09
N PRO A 193 -4.09 24.46 0.87
CA PRO A 193 -4.93 25.40 0.13
C PRO A 193 -5.21 25.00 -1.33
N ILE A 194 -4.35 24.19 -1.94
CA ILE A 194 -4.54 23.73 -3.33
C ILE A 194 -5.43 22.49 -3.41
N SER A 195 -5.50 21.69 -2.34
CA SER A 195 -6.30 20.47 -2.30
C SER A 195 -6.85 20.28 -0.89
N PRO A 196 -7.81 21.11 -0.48
CA PRO A 196 -8.24 21.22 0.91
C PRO A 196 -8.85 19.93 1.47
N LEU A 197 -9.37 19.07 0.59
CA LEU A 197 -9.91 17.76 0.96
C LEU A 197 -9.04 16.60 0.47
N GLY A 198 -7.84 16.90 -0.02
CA GLY A 198 -6.88 15.91 -0.48
C GLY A 198 -6.43 15.01 0.66
N PRO A 199 -6.51 13.67 0.52
CA PRO A 199 -5.94 12.82 1.54
C PRO A 199 -4.41 12.99 1.62
N CYS A 200 -3.92 12.91 2.84
CA CYS A 200 -2.50 12.97 3.18
C CYS A 200 -2.00 11.59 3.63
N GLN A 201 -0.68 11.43 3.72
CA GLN A 201 -0.10 10.31 4.45
C GLN A 201 0.15 10.72 5.89
N ALA A 202 -0.24 9.86 6.82
CA ALA A 202 -0.10 10.06 8.25
C ALA A 202 0.65 8.90 8.90
N ALA A 203 1.23 9.17 10.07
CA ALA A 203 1.90 8.17 10.89
C ALA A 203 1.14 7.97 12.21
N ALA A 204 1.19 6.74 12.71
CA ALA A 204 0.76 6.38 14.06
C ALA A 204 1.70 5.34 14.66
N VAL A 205 1.82 5.32 15.98
CA VAL A 205 2.59 4.31 16.70
C VAL A 205 1.69 3.46 17.55
N LEU A 206 2.02 2.17 17.65
CA LEU A 206 1.21 1.20 18.36
C LEU A 206 2.09 0.32 19.22
N ASP A 207 1.77 0.28 20.51
CA ASP A 207 2.22 -0.78 21.40
C ASP A 207 1.56 -2.10 21.01
N PRO A 208 2.30 -3.22 20.88
CA PRO A 208 1.74 -4.50 20.47
C PRO A 208 0.50 -4.95 21.25
N GLY A 209 0.47 -4.68 22.56
CA GLY A 209 -0.63 -5.02 23.45
C GLY A 209 -1.75 -3.97 23.51
N ALA A 210 -1.56 -2.78 22.94
CA ALA A 210 -2.56 -1.72 22.97
C ALA A 210 -3.72 -2.02 22.00
N ALA A 211 -4.90 -1.52 22.37
CA ALA A 211 -6.10 -1.61 21.53
C ALA A 211 -6.10 -0.56 20.40
N LYS A 212 -5.51 0.62 20.65
CA LYS A 212 -5.52 1.76 19.73
C LYS A 212 -4.10 2.28 19.52
N ALA A 213 -3.83 2.76 18.31
CA ALA A 213 -2.60 3.45 17.99
C ALA A 213 -2.67 4.92 18.43
N GLU A 214 -1.52 5.48 18.80
CA GLU A 214 -1.32 6.90 18.98
C GLU A 214 -1.09 7.55 17.61
N LYS A 215 -1.99 8.44 17.20
CA LYS A 215 -1.86 9.17 15.94
C LYS A 215 -0.85 10.31 16.10
N LEU A 216 0.18 10.33 15.26
CA LEU A 216 1.23 11.36 15.30
C LEU A 216 0.96 12.52 14.35
N GLY A 217 0.11 12.29 13.34
CA GLY A 217 -0.31 13.31 12.39
C GLY A 217 0.24 13.09 10.97
N PRO A 218 -0.03 14.03 10.06
CA PRO A 218 0.41 13.95 8.67
C PRO A 218 1.91 14.09 8.51
N ILE A 219 2.51 13.23 7.69
CA ILE A 219 3.93 13.20 7.35
C ILE A 219 4.22 13.67 5.92
N LEU A 220 3.25 13.54 5.01
CA LEU A 220 3.32 14.08 3.65
C LEU A 220 1.95 14.65 3.31
N ARG A 221 1.92 15.91 2.86
CA ARG A 221 0.68 16.64 2.54
C ARG A 221 0.59 17.00 1.06
N PRO A 222 -0.61 16.88 0.45
CA PRO A 222 -0.85 17.46 -0.87
C PRO A 222 -0.75 18.99 -0.77
N GLY A 223 -0.70 19.69 -1.89
CA GLY A 223 -0.66 21.16 -1.88
C GLY A 223 0.68 21.78 -1.47
N SER A 224 1.67 21.00 -1.04
CA SER A 224 2.93 21.50 -0.46
C SER A 224 3.91 22.09 -1.49
N HIS A 225 3.75 21.76 -2.77
CA HIS A 225 4.61 22.23 -3.85
C HIS A 225 3.80 22.51 -5.12
N ALA A 226 3.94 23.71 -5.69
CA ALA A 226 3.25 24.08 -6.93
C ALA A 226 3.63 23.13 -8.09
N ARG A 227 2.62 22.66 -8.84
CA ARG A 227 2.79 21.75 -10.00
C ARG A 227 3.45 20.40 -9.66
N HIS A 228 3.33 19.95 -8.42
CA HIS A 228 3.82 18.65 -7.98
C HIS A 228 2.92 17.50 -8.43
N TRP A 229 3.50 16.33 -8.71
CA TRP A 229 2.78 15.15 -9.21
C TRP A 229 1.80 14.54 -8.19
N CYS A 230 1.94 14.86 -6.89
CA CYS A 230 0.99 14.48 -5.83
C CYS A 230 0.34 15.71 -5.17
N ASN A 231 0.24 16.82 -5.89
CA ASN A 231 -0.29 18.08 -5.34
C ASN A 231 -1.77 18.01 -4.95
N GLY A 232 -2.51 17.06 -5.51
CA GLY A 232 -3.91 16.82 -5.23
C GLY A 232 -4.14 15.88 -4.08
N TRP A 233 -3.54 14.70 -4.13
CA TRP A 233 -3.62 13.75 -3.01
C TRP A 233 -2.45 12.78 -2.98
N ILE A 234 -2.27 12.14 -1.82
CA ILE A 234 -1.17 11.21 -1.56
C ILE A 234 -1.74 9.89 -1.04
N GLY A 235 -1.40 8.82 -1.77
CA GLY A 235 -1.75 7.45 -1.49
C GLY A 235 -0.70 6.69 -0.70
N GLY A 236 -0.81 5.36 -0.72
CA GLY A 236 -0.10 4.44 0.17
C GLY A 236 1.41 4.64 0.19
N LEU A 237 2.01 4.33 1.33
CA LEU A 237 3.43 4.46 1.60
C LEU A 237 4.01 3.08 1.94
N GLN A 238 5.03 2.64 1.19
CA GLN A 238 5.84 1.48 1.56
C GLN A 238 7.23 1.92 1.99
N LEU A 239 7.58 1.64 3.24
CA LEU A 239 8.89 1.91 3.83
C LEU A 239 9.95 0.93 3.34
N LEU A 240 11.13 1.46 3.03
CA LEU A 240 12.28 0.71 2.56
C LEU A 240 13.57 1.26 3.21
N PRO A 241 14.46 0.38 3.68
CA PRO A 241 15.71 0.78 4.32
C PRO A 241 16.77 1.13 3.26
N THR A 242 17.64 2.09 3.55
CA THR A 242 18.87 2.31 2.77
C THR A 242 20.09 1.77 3.51
N ALA A 243 21.22 1.66 2.81
CA ALA A 243 22.47 1.22 3.43
C ALA A 243 23.03 2.19 4.50
N ASN A 244 22.60 3.47 4.48
CA ASN A 244 23.15 4.51 5.36
C ASN A 244 22.24 4.82 6.56
N HIS A 245 21.41 3.86 7.00
CA HIS A 245 20.40 4.05 8.06
C HIS A 245 19.32 5.11 7.77
N GLN A 246 19.28 5.65 6.55
CA GLN A 246 18.19 6.51 6.05
C GLN A 246 17.04 5.65 5.51
N TRP A 247 15.88 6.26 5.35
CA TRP A 247 14.68 5.63 4.82
C TRP A 247 14.28 6.22 3.48
N VAL A 248 13.80 5.35 2.60
CA VAL A 248 13.07 5.75 1.40
C VAL A 248 11.69 5.12 1.43
N ALA A 249 10.74 5.78 0.80
CA ALA A 249 9.41 5.25 0.62
C ALA A 249 9.02 5.28 -0.84
N LEU A 250 8.43 4.18 -1.32
CA LEU A 250 7.62 4.22 -2.53
C LEU A 250 6.25 4.76 -2.12
N VAL A 251 5.79 5.78 -2.82
CA VAL A 251 4.50 6.46 -2.59
C VAL A 251 3.74 6.60 -3.90
N ASN A 252 2.42 6.72 -3.82
CA ASN A 252 1.59 7.08 -4.98
C ASN A 252 0.80 8.36 -4.70
N GLY A 253 0.27 8.98 -5.75
CA GLY A 253 -0.51 10.22 -5.60
C GLY A 253 -0.92 10.80 -6.95
N SER A 254 -1.79 11.80 -6.92
CA SER A 254 -2.25 12.53 -8.12
C SER A 254 -2.05 14.02 -7.96
N ALA A 255 -1.81 14.70 -9.07
CA ALA A 255 -1.70 16.15 -9.12
C ALA A 255 -3.08 16.81 -9.04
N THR A 256 -4.15 16.08 -9.36
CA THR A 256 -5.52 16.60 -9.47
C THR A 256 -6.07 16.97 -8.08
N PRO A 257 -6.34 18.27 -7.82
CA PRO A 257 -6.93 18.73 -6.58
C PRO A 257 -8.23 18.04 -6.20
N VAL A 258 -8.46 17.88 -4.90
CA VAL A 258 -9.68 17.32 -4.33
C VAL A 258 -10.46 18.44 -3.62
N TYR A 259 -11.67 18.65 -4.12
CA TYR A 259 -12.69 19.55 -3.57
C TYR A 259 -13.97 18.76 -3.30
N GLU A 260 -14.99 19.41 -2.73
CA GLU A 260 -16.28 18.77 -2.45
C GLU A 260 -16.89 18.16 -3.72
N GLY A 261 -17.42 16.93 -3.60
CA GLY A 261 -18.07 16.23 -4.72
C GLY A 261 -17.14 15.50 -5.70
N HIS A 262 -15.82 15.60 -5.55
CA HIS A 262 -14.86 14.87 -6.39
C HIS A 262 -14.27 13.64 -5.69
N GLY A 263 -14.29 12.48 -6.37
CA GLY A 263 -13.67 11.23 -5.91
C GLY A 263 -12.15 11.21 -6.09
N GLU A 264 -11.50 10.07 -5.81
CA GLU A 264 -10.04 9.90 -6.01
C GLU A 264 -9.67 10.12 -7.49
N PRO A 265 -8.99 11.23 -7.83
CA PRO A 265 -8.86 11.62 -9.21
C PRO A 265 -7.70 10.92 -9.90
N ASP A 266 -7.95 10.47 -11.13
CA ASP A 266 -6.94 10.00 -12.05
C ASP A 266 -6.18 11.19 -12.69
N PRO A 267 -4.99 10.94 -13.25
CA PRO A 267 -4.18 9.74 -13.06
C PRO A 267 -3.39 9.79 -11.74
N SER A 268 -3.33 8.66 -11.02
CA SER A 268 -2.31 8.49 -9.98
C SER A 268 -1.01 7.98 -10.57
N VAL A 269 0.12 8.49 -10.07
CA VAL A 269 1.47 8.08 -10.45
C VAL A 269 2.26 7.65 -9.21
N GLY A 270 3.30 6.85 -9.42
CA GLY A 270 4.24 6.43 -8.38
C GLY A 270 5.42 7.38 -8.27
N GLY A 271 5.98 7.50 -7.08
CA GLY A 271 7.16 8.33 -6.81
C GLY A 271 7.83 7.95 -5.49
N TRP A 272 8.82 8.72 -5.10
CA TRP A 272 9.66 8.45 -3.94
C TRP A 272 9.56 9.57 -2.91
N ALA A 273 9.68 9.19 -1.64
CA ALA A 273 9.95 10.10 -0.53
C ALA A 273 11.16 9.60 0.27
N ARG A 274 11.82 10.50 1.00
CA ARG A 274 13.02 10.22 1.80
C ARG A 274 12.84 10.76 3.22
N CYS A 275 13.41 10.05 4.18
CA CYS A 275 13.46 10.45 5.58
C CYS A 275 14.83 10.08 6.16
N ASP A 276 15.47 11.04 6.82
CA ASP A 276 16.79 10.87 7.45
C ASP A 276 16.68 10.51 8.94
N ASP A 277 15.48 10.57 9.51
CA ASP A 277 15.25 10.25 10.92
C ASP A 277 15.42 8.75 11.16
N GLU A 278 16.12 8.38 12.22
CA GLU A 278 16.32 6.97 12.60
C GLU A 278 14.98 6.24 12.79
N PHE A 279 14.02 6.92 13.41
CA PHE A 279 12.64 6.48 13.54
C PHE A 279 11.75 7.35 12.65
N PRO A 280 11.26 6.83 11.51
CA PRO A 280 10.73 7.64 10.42
C PRO A 280 9.27 8.11 10.66
N VAL A 281 8.98 8.65 11.84
CA VAL A 281 7.65 9.20 12.19
C VAL A 281 7.43 10.62 11.67
N ALA A 282 8.48 11.29 11.23
CA ALA A 282 8.47 12.67 10.73
C ALA A 282 9.58 12.87 9.69
N GLY A 283 9.87 14.13 9.32
CA GLY A 283 11.03 14.48 8.49
C GLY A 283 10.95 14.07 7.00
N TRP A 284 9.82 13.50 6.57
CA TRP A 284 9.62 13.02 5.21
C TRP A 284 9.60 14.16 4.19
N LYS A 285 10.30 13.95 3.07
CA LYS A 285 10.36 14.87 1.92
C LYS A 285 10.20 14.11 0.62
N PHE A 286 9.47 14.67 -0.34
CA PHE A 286 9.39 14.10 -1.68
C PHE A 286 10.74 14.17 -2.40
N ASP A 287 11.10 13.10 -3.10
CA ASP A 287 12.24 13.11 -4.02
C ASP A 287 11.81 13.67 -5.37
N LEU A 288 11.87 14.99 -5.50
CA LEU A 288 11.46 15.68 -6.73
C LEU A 288 12.36 15.39 -7.94
N LYS A 289 13.57 14.89 -7.70
CA LYS A 289 14.54 14.62 -8.77
C LYS A 289 14.23 13.31 -9.47
N HIS A 290 13.77 12.32 -8.71
CA HIS A 290 13.51 10.96 -9.18
C HIS A 290 12.02 10.60 -9.24
N SER A 291 11.13 11.58 -9.05
CA SER A 291 9.67 11.39 -9.05
C SER A 291 8.95 12.35 -10.01
N PRO A 292 7.82 11.93 -10.61
CA PRO A 292 7.27 10.57 -10.56
C PRO A 292 8.17 9.58 -11.32
N ILE A 293 8.03 8.29 -11.02
CA ILE A 293 8.77 7.22 -11.70
C ILE A 293 8.49 7.27 -13.20
N GLU A 294 7.24 7.54 -13.57
CA GLU A 294 6.81 7.73 -14.95
C GLU A 294 5.45 8.45 -14.98
N LEU A 295 5.23 9.27 -16.00
CA LEU A 295 3.95 9.91 -16.28
C LEU A 295 3.11 9.09 -17.28
N PRO A 296 1.77 9.15 -17.25
CA PRO A 296 0.92 8.44 -18.21
C PRO A 296 1.22 8.77 -19.68
N ALA A 297 1.67 10.00 -19.96
CA ALA A 297 2.08 10.43 -21.29
C ALA A 297 3.33 9.70 -21.82
N GLN A 298 4.20 9.22 -20.91
CA GLN A 298 5.46 8.53 -21.24
C GLN A 298 5.29 7.03 -21.46
N LEU A 299 4.15 6.47 -21.04
CA LEU A 299 3.88 5.03 -21.15
C LEU A 299 3.94 4.53 -22.59
N PRO A 300 4.64 3.42 -22.87
CA PRO A 300 4.62 2.76 -24.16
C PRO A 300 3.21 2.39 -24.60
N GLN A 301 2.92 2.48 -25.90
CA GLN A 301 1.59 2.17 -26.45
C GLN A 301 1.13 0.75 -26.12
N VAL A 302 2.06 -0.21 -26.10
CA VAL A 302 1.77 -1.61 -25.72
C VAL A 302 1.32 -1.75 -24.26
N ALA A 303 1.90 -0.98 -23.34
CA ALA A 303 1.47 -0.97 -21.94
C ALA A 303 0.05 -0.41 -21.81
N LYS A 304 -0.25 0.68 -22.53
CA LYS A 304 -1.61 1.26 -22.60
C LYS A 304 -2.63 0.26 -23.16
N GLN A 305 -2.27 -0.47 -24.21
CA GLN A 305 -3.12 -1.51 -24.80
C GLN A 305 -3.41 -2.65 -23.83
N HIS A 306 -2.48 -2.95 -22.91
CA HIS A 306 -2.70 -3.94 -21.86
C HIS A 306 -3.53 -3.42 -20.66
N GLY A 307 -3.92 -2.14 -20.65
CA GLY A 307 -4.72 -1.52 -19.57
C GLY A 307 -3.91 -0.73 -18.54
N GLU A 308 -2.62 -0.50 -18.78
CA GLU A 308 -1.82 0.41 -17.97
C GLU A 308 -2.13 1.90 -18.26
N GLY A 309 -1.89 2.77 -17.28
CA GLY A 309 -1.84 4.21 -17.49
C GLY A 309 -3.03 5.03 -17.02
N HIS A 310 -4.03 4.38 -16.43
CA HIS A 310 -5.04 5.06 -15.65
C HIS A 310 -4.51 5.41 -14.27
N ASN A 311 -3.97 4.42 -13.55
CA ASN A 311 -3.50 4.60 -12.19
C ASN A 311 -2.26 3.77 -11.92
N PHE A 312 -1.31 4.37 -11.20
CA PHE A 312 -0.37 3.67 -10.35
C PHE A 312 -0.95 3.78 -8.95
N TRP A 313 -1.87 2.87 -8.64
CA TRP A 313 -2.43 2.77 -7.30
C TRP A 313 -1.74 1.67 -6.54
N ARG A 314 -1.45 2.02 -5.28
CA ARG A 314 -1.06 1.16 -4.18
C ARG A 314 -0.19 0.00 -4.61
N HIS A 315 1.09 0.25 -4.45
CA HIS A 315 2.19 -0.52 -4.97
C HIS A 315 2.82 -1.42 -3.92
N TYR A 316 3.62 -2.35 -4.41
CA TYR A 316 4.55 -3.13 -3.61
C TYR A 316 5.87 -3.28 -4.37
N LEU A 317 6.91 -2.64 -3.87
CA LEU A 317 8.30 -2.92 -4.23
C LEU A 317 8.72 -4.23 -3.57
N PHE A 318 8.97 -5.23 -4.39
CA PHE A 318 9.46 -6.53 -4.03
C PHE A 318 10.92 -6.68 -4.45
N VAL A 319 11.82 -6.94 -3.50
CA VAL A 319 13.23 -7.21 -3.77
C VAL A 319 13.49 -8.70 -3.56
N LEU A 320 13.98 -9.36 -4.61
CA LEU A 320 14.29 -10.79 -4.58
C LEU A 320 15.65 -11.05 -3.93
N PRO A 321 15.89 -12.28 -3.43
CA PRO A 321 17.18 -12.65 -2.86
C PRO A 321 18.38 -12.48 -3.81
N ASP A 322 18.14 -12.56 -5.12
CA ASP A 322 19.15 -12.38 -6.17
C ASP A 322 19.31 -10.92 -6.61
N GLU A 323 18.82 -9.97 -5.81
CA GLU A 323 18.89 -8.54 -6.07
C GLU A 323 18.17 -8.10 -7.36
N ARG A 324 17.24 -8.88 -7.88
CA ARG A 324 16.22 -8.32 -8.79
C ARG A 324 15.20 -7.55 -7.97
N ALA A 325 14.63 -6.48 -8.53
CA ALA A 325 13.54 -5.76 -7.89
C ALA A 325 12.36 -5.62 -8.84
N ARG A 326 11.15 -5.66 -8.29
CA ARG A 326 9.90 -5.48 -9.03
C ARG A 326 9.00 -4.52 -8.28
N ILE A 327 8.29 -3.67 -8.99
CA ILE A 327 7.20 -2.87 -8.43
C ILE A 327 5.91 -3.46 -8.97
N TYR A 328 5.11 -4.08 -8.10
CA TYR A 328 3.73 -4.43 -8.40
C TYR A 328 2.84 -3.23 -8.10
N TYR A 329 1.82 -2.99 -8.92
CA TYR A 329 0.85 -1.91 -8.73
C TYR A 329 -0.43 -2.27 -9.47
N ASN A 330 -1.55 -1.72 -9.04
CA ASN A 330 -2.78 -1.88 -9.81
C ASN A 330 -3.05 -0.68 -10.73
N SER A 331 -3.53 -1.00 -11.93
CA SER A 331 -3.95 -0.05 -12.96
C SER A 331 -5.24 -0.54 -13.62
N GLY A 332 -5.98 0.39 -14.21
CA GLY A 332 -7.25 0.17 -14.89
C GLY A 332 -8.20 1.33 -14.61
N ALA A 333 -9.31 1.40 -15.35
CA ALA A 333 -10.39 2.31 -15.01
C ALA A 333 -10.94 1.97 -13.61
N TYR A 334 -11.48 2.97 -12.92
CA TYR A 334 -12.02 2.79 -11.57
C TYR A 334 -13.02 1.62 -11.52
N GLY A 335 -12.81 0.67 -10.62
CA GLY A 335 -13.68 -0.51 -10.48
C GLY A 335 -13.35 -1.67 -11.42
N SER A 336 -12.23 -1.60 -12.15
CA SER A 336 -11.80 -2.62 -13.12
C SER A 336 -10.31 -2.95 -13.04
N GLU A 337 -9.65 -2.55 -11.96
CA GLU A 337 -8.21 -2.60 -11.82
C GLU A 337 -7.67 -4.04 -11.73
N GLN A 338 -6.44 -4.18 -12.22
CA GLN A 338 -5.64 -5.41 -12.25
C GLN A 338 -4.21 -5.12 -11.83
N ILE A 339 -3.47 -6.14 -11.39
CA ILE A 339 -2.06 -5.96 -10.98
C ILE A 339 -1.13 -6.11 -12.18
N TYR A 340 -0.27 -5.11 -12.34
CA TYR A 340 0.84 -5.06 -13.29
C TYR A 340 2.17 -5.05 -12.52
N ALA A 341 3.29 -5.19 -13.23
CA ALA A 341 4.60 -5.01 -12.63
C ALA A 341 5.60 -4.34 -13.56
N ARG A 342 6.51 -3.59 -12.93
CA ARG A 342 7.76 -3.13 -13.54
C ARG A 342 8.92 -3.89 -12.93
N VAL A 343 9.92 -4.19 -13.75
CA VAL A 343 11.16 -4.84 -13.32
C VAL A 343 12.32 -3.86 -13.35
N TRP A 344 13.18 -3.94 -12.35
CA TRP A 344 14.47 -3.28 -12.34
C TRP A 344 15.51 -4.18 -13.00
N HIS A 345 16.15 -3.69 -14.04
CA HIS A 345 17.29 -4.37 -14.65
C HIS A 345 18.58 -3.63 -14.30
N VAL A 346 19.57 -4.37 -13.79
CA VAL A 346 20.97 -3.91 -13.68
C VAL A 346 21.65 -4.08 -15.03
#